data_AF-R6E325-F1
#
_entry.id   AF-R6E325-F1
#
_cell.length_a   1.000
_cell.length_b   1.000
_cell.length_c   1.000
_cell.angle_alpha   90.00
_cell.angle_beta   90.00
_cell.angle_gamma   90.00
#
_symmetry.space_group_name_H-M   'P 1'
#
loop_
_entity.id
_entity.type
_entity.pdbx_description
1 polymer ?
#
loop_
_entity_poly.entity_id
_entity_poly.type
_entity_poly.pdbx_seq_one_letter_code
_entity_poly.pdbx_strand_id
1 'polypeptide(L)'
;MKEIKLIPDAPFYNRVDVHVMDFPHGRDGEERQRCKITVEFAKTDVDDLRKRGMGLTEAMEYYRGWIYDIVKVHISQDWECISGMEETLAIVEERVKTFF
;
A
#
# COMPACT_ATOMS: atom_id res chain seq x y z
N MET A 1 -15.91 1.24 -11.00
CA MET A 1 -14.64 1.01 -10.28
C MET A 1 -13.81 2.26 -10.46
N LYS A 2 -13.23 2.81 -9.39
CA LYS A 2 -12.47 4.07 -9.45
C LYS A 2 -11.00 3.82 -9.75
N GLU A 3 -10.42 4.57 -10.67
CA GLU A 3 -8.97 4.50 -10.92
C GLU A 3 -8.21 5.29 -9.87
N ILE A 4 -7.20 4.65 -9.27
CA ILE A 4 -6.36 5.25 -8.24
C ILE A 4 -4.90 5.04 -8.60
N LYS A 5 -4.12 6.10 -8.40
CA LYS A 5 -2.66 6.07 -8.43
C LYS A 5 -2.14 6.19 -7.00
N LEU A 6 -1.21 5.32 -6.64
CA LEU A 6 -0.48 5.39 -5.39
C LEU A 6 0.87 6.09 -5.64
N ILE A 7 1.29 6.95 -4.74
CA ILE A 7 2.62 7.58 -4.79
C ILE A 7 3.25 7.42 -3.41
N PRO A 8 4.20 6.48 -3.24
CA PRO A 8 4.90 6.33 -1.98
C PRO A 8 5.90 7.48 -1.77
N ASP A 9 6.00 7.95 -0.53
CA ASP A 9 7.10 8.80 -0.07
C ASP A 9 8.38 7.95 0.13
N ALA A 10 9.47 8.62 0.48
CA ALA A 10 10.67 7.93 0.94
C ALA A 10 10.36 7.12 2.23
N PRO A 11 10.85 5.87 2.34
CA PRO A 11 10.62 5.06 3.54
C PRO A 11 11.24 5.71 4.77
N PHE A 12 10.54 5.59 5.90
CA PHE A 12 10.99 6.10 7.19
C PHE A 12 11.00 4.97 8.22
N TYR A 13 12.18 4.41 8.47
CA TYR A 13 12.41 3.27 9.39
C TYR A 13 11.59 2.01 9.08
N ASN A 14 10.37 1.95 9.58
CA ASN A 14 9.45 0.81 9.53
C ASN A 14 8.09 1.20 8.95
N ARG A 15 8.02 2.30 8.21
CA ARG A 15 6.81 2.74 7.53
C ARG A 15 7.10 3.47 6.23
N VAL A 16 6.08 3.54 5.37
CA VAL A 16 6.05 4.41 4.20
C VAL A 16 4.70 5.10 4.13
N ASP A 17 4.70 6.41 3.93
CA ASP A 17 3.49 7.16 3.64
C ASP A 17 3.18 7.04 2.15
N VAL A 18 1.90 6.87 1.79
CA VAL A 18 1.47 6.67 0.41
C VAL A 18 0.32 7.61 0.11
N HIS A 19 0.53 8.48 -0.88
CA HIS A 19 -0.48 9.39 -1.38
C HIS A 19 -1.45 8.63 -2.29
N VAL A 20 -2.74 8.80 -2.03
CA VAL A 20 -3.83 8.17 -2.80
C VAL A 20 -4.42 9.22 -3.73
N MET A 21 -4.15 9.08 -5.02
CA MET A 21 -4.52 10.05 -6.06
C MET A 21 -5.71 9.56 -6.88
N ASP A 22 -6.63 10.46 -7.19
CA ASP A 22 -7.72 10.23 -8.14
C ASP A 22 -7.73 11.22 -9.31
N PHE A 23 -8.54 10.90 -10.31
CA PHE A 23 -8.60 11.60 -11.60
C PHE A 23 -10.03 12.10 -11.85
N PRO A 24 -10.47 13.20 -11.21
CA PRO A 24 -11.86 13.67 -11.31
C PRO A 24 -12.27 14.04 -12.74
N HIS A 25 -11.32 14.39 -13.61
CA HIS A 25 -11.54 14.80 -14.99
C HIS A 25 -10.92 13.83 -16.01
N GLY A 26 -10.70 12.57 -15.61
CA GLY A 26 -9.98 11.58 -16.42
C GLY A 26 -8.46 11.68 -16.28
N ARG A 27 -7.73 10.70 -16.84
CA ARG A 27 -6.28 10.52 -16.63
C ARG A 27 -5.42 11.68 -17.12
N ASP A 28 -5.88 12.41 -18.13
CA ASP A 28 -5.18 13.57 -18.71
C ASP A 28 -5.47 14.89 -17.95
N GLY A 29 -6.36 14.84 -16.97
CA GLY A 29 -6.70 15.98 -16.12
C GLY A 29 -5.79 16.15 -14.91
N GLU A 30 -6.08 17.16 -14.09
CA GLU A 30 -5.34 17.40 -12.85
C GLU A 30 -5.56 16.26 -11.84
N GLU A 31 -4.47 15.70 -11.33
CA GLU A 31 -4.51 14.70 -10.25
C GLU A 31 -4.96 15.37 -8.95
N ARG A 32 -5.85 14.70 -8.21
CA ARG A 32 -6.28 15.17 -6.88
C ARG A 32 -5.92 14.14 -5.82
N GLN A 33 -5.28 14.60 -4.76
CA GLN A 33 -5.04 13.77 -3.58
C GLN A 33 -6.36 13.58 -2.80
N ARG A 34 -6.74 12.32 -2.58
CA ARG A 34 -7.91 11.95 -1.79
C ARG A 34 -7.59 11.83 -0.31
N CYS A 35 -6.52 11.11 -0.02
CA CYS A 35 -6.02 10.90 1.32
C CYS A 35 -4.53 10.51 1.27
N LYS A 36 -3.97 10.29 2.45
CA LYS A 36 -2.66 9.68 2.64
C LYS A 36 -2.84 8.51 3.60
N ILE A 37 -2.25 7.37 3.29
CA ILE A 37 -2.20 6.22 4.18
C ILE A 37 -0.76 6.00 4.63
N THR A 38 -0.58 5.38 5.80
CA THR A 38 0.75 4.99 6.29
C THR A 38 0.78 3.48 6.34
N VAL A 39 1.65 2.86 5.53
CA VAL A 39 1.89 1.41 5.56
C VAL A 39 2.99 1.15 6.58
N GLU A 40 2.65 0.51 7.69
CA GLU A 40 3.61 0.11 8.72
C GLU A 40 4.05 -1.34 8.51
N PHE A 41 5.34 -1.59 8.72
CA PHE A 41 5.98 -2.89 8.61
C PHE A 41 6.97 -3.07 9.76
N ALA A 42 6.50 -2.80 10.98
CA ALA A 42 7.30 -3.01 12.17
C ALA A 42 7.61 -4.49 12.35
N LYS A 43 8.70 -4.79 13.07
CA LYS A 43 9.05 -6.18 13.40
C LYS A 43 7.89 -6.91 14.09
N THR A 44 7.16 -6.24 14.98
CA THR A 44 6.01 -6.82 15.68
C THR A 44 4.91 -7.24 14.73
N ASP A 45 4.62 -6.44 13.71
CA ASP A 45 3.60 -6.75 12.70
C ASP A 45 4.03 -7.97 11.88
N VAL A 46 5.29 -8.00 11.47
CA VAL A 46 5.85 -9.13 10.71
C VAL A 46 5.91 -10.41 11.54
N ASP A 47 6.27 -10.32 12.82
CA ASP A 47 6.27 -11.45 13.75
C ASP A 47 4.86 -12.03 13.91
N ASP A 48 3.82 -11.20 13.90
CA ASP A 48 2.43 -11.67 13.96
C ASP A 48 1.98 -12.35 12.65
N LEU A 49 2.44 -11.88 11.49
CA LEU A 49 2.26 -12.60 10.21
C LEU A 49 2.94 -13.97 10.24
N ARG A 50 4.17 -14.04 10.77
CA ARG A 50 4.92 -15.30 10.93
C ARG A 50 4.24 -16.27 11.89
N LYS A 51 3.69 -15.79 13.01
CA LYS A 51 2.91 -16.63 13.95
C LYS A 51 1.66 -17.24 13.30
N ARG A 52 1.12 -16.59 12.27
CA ARG A 52 0.02 -17.10 11.44
C ARG A 52 0.48 -18.12 10.39
N GLY A 53 1.77 -18.47 10.36
CA GLY A 53 2.35 -19.43 9.44
C GLY A 53 2.61 -18.88 8.03
N MET A 54 2.59 -17.55 7.85
CA MET A 54 2.88 -16.92 6.56
C MET A 54 4.37 -16.93 6.29
N GLY A 55 4.77 -17.15 5.03
CA GLY A 55 6.11 -16.85 4.52
C GLY A 55 6.16 -15.44 3.92
N LEU A 56 7.29 -15.10 3.28
CA LEU A 56 7.48 -13.77 2.67
C LEU A 56 6.42 -13.50 1.59
N THR A 57 6.16 -14.45 0.70
CA THR A 57 5.17 -14.31 -0.37
C THR A 57 3.78 -14.04 0.18
N GLU A 58 3.33 -14.82 1.17
CA GLU A 58 2.02 -14.63 1.79
C GLU A 58 1.93 -13.31 2.57
N ALA A 59 3.03 -12.86 3.18
CA ALA A 59 3.10 -11.56 3.83
C ALA A 59 2.97 -10.40 2.83
N MET A 60 3.59 -10.49 1.66
CA MET A 60 3.46 -9.47 0.62
C MET A 60 2.04 -9.40 0.03
N GLU A 61 1.39 -10.54 -0.16
CA GLU A 61 -0.03 -10.58 -0.54
C GLU A 61 -0.94 -9.99 0.56
N TYR A 62 -0.61 -10.21 1.83
CA TYR A 62 -1.31 -9.57 2.94
C TYR A 62 -1.19 -8.03 2.86
N TYR A 63 0.00 -7.49 2.63
CA TYR A 63 0.18 -6.03 2.47
C TYR A 63 -0.57 -5.48 1.26
N ARG A 64 -0.54 -6.18 0.12
CA ARG A 64 -1.31 -5.79 -1.08
C ARG A 64 -2.80 -5.69 -0.76
N GLY A 65 -3.36 -6.71 -0.10
CA GLY A 65 -4.77 -6.74 0.31
C GLY A 65 -5.08 -5.64 1.34
N TRP A 66 -4.21 -5.44 2.31
CA TRP A 66 -4.39 -4.40 3.33
C TRP A 66 -4.42 -2.99 2.71
N ILE A 67 -3.51 -2.69 1.78
CA ILE A 67 -3.49 -1.42 1.03
C ILE A 67 -4.81 -1.26 0.25
N TYR A 68 -5.28 -2.33 -0.40
CA TYR A 68 -6.56 -2.32 -1.11
C TYR A 68 -7.72 -1.91 -0.18
N ASP A 69 -7.84 -2.61 0.95
CA ASP A 69 -8.94 -2.44 1.89
C ASP A 69 -8.92 -1.07 2.55
N ILE A 70 -7.75 -0.60 2.99
CA ILE A 70 -7.65 0.70 3.66
C ILE A 70 -7.97 1.86 2.71
N VAL A 71 -7.54 1.79 1.45
CA VAL A 71 -7.90 2.80 0.44
C VAL A 71 -9.40 2.74 0.16
N LYS A 72 -9.97 1.54 -0.03
CA LYS A 72 -11.41 1.35 -0.24
C LYS A 72 -12.25 1.97 0.87
N VAL A 73 -11.82 1.82 2.13
CA VAL A 73 -12.46 2.48 3.29
C VAL A 73 -12.45 4.00 3.11
N HIS A 74 -11.28 4.58 2.81
CA HIS A 74 -11.12 6.04 2.68
C HIS A 74 -11.90 6.64 1.50
N ILE A 75 -12.01 5.93 0.37
CA ILE A 75 -12.71 6.43 -0.82
C ILE A 75 -14.16 5.93 -0.94
N SER A 76 -14.59 5.06 -0.03
CA SER A 76 -15.93 4.45 0.09
C SER A 76 -16.45 3.79 -1.18
N GLN A 77 -15.58 3.16 -1.97
CA GLN A 77 -15.93 2.42 -3.19
C GLN A 77 -14.80 1.49 -3.65
N ASP A 78 -15.13 0.50 -4.47
CA ASP A 78 -14.13 -0.34 -5.13
C ASP A 78 -13.30 0.44 -6.15
N TRP A 79 -12.04 0.05 -6.24
CA TRP A 79 -11.05 0.73 -7.07
C TRP A 79 -10.12 -0.23 -7.78
N GLU A 80 -9.44 0.30 -8.79
CA GLU A 80 -8.39 -0.36 -9.54
C GLU A 80 -7.13 0.49 -9.41
N CYS A 81 -6.03 -0.16 -9.04
CA CYS A 81 -4.74 0.51 -8.97
C CYS A 81 -4.14 0.61 -10.37
N ILE A 82 -4.03 1.82 -10.90
CA ILE A 82 -3.45 2.02 -12.24
C ILE A 82 -1.92 2.20 -12.19
N SER A 83 -1.35 2.57 -11.03
CA SER A 83 0.10 2.69 -10.81
C SER A 83 0.45 2.82 -9.32
N GLY A 84 1.71 2.51 -8.98
CA GLY A 84 2.29 2.74 -7.65
C GLY A 84 2.16 1.60 -6.63
N MET A 85 1.32 0.58 -6.90
CA MET A 85 1.20 -0.59 -6.01
C MET A 85 2.53 -1.35 -5.91
N GLU A 86 3.11 -1.74 -7.05
CA GLU A 86 4.35 -2.52 -7.06
C GLU A 86 5.53 -1.74 -6.45
N GLU A 87 5.60 -0.43 -6.68
CA GLU A 87 6.61 0.45 -6.07
C GLU A 87 6.46 0.50 -4.54
N THR A 88 5.22 0.66 -4.06
CA THR A 88 4.92 0.63 -2.62
C THR A 88 5.29 -0.72 -2.01
N LEU A 89 4.93 -1.83 -2.67
CA LEU A 89 5.22 -3.18 -2.18
C LEU A 89 6.72 -3.49 -2.23
N ALA A 90 7.47 -2.99 -3.21
CA ALA A 90 8.92 -3.15 -3.25
C ALA A 90 9.60 -2.53 -2.02
N ILE A 91 9.17 -1.32 -1.62
CA ILE A 91 9.66 -0.65 -0.41
C ILE A 91 9.37 -1.50 0.85
N VAL A 92 8.15 -2.03 0.94
CA VAL A 92 7.73 -2.89 2.06
C VAL A 92 8.56 -4.18 2.07
N GLU A 93 8.70 -4.85 0.92
CA GLU A 93 9.44 -6.11 0.79
C GLU A 93 10.90 -5.97 1.19
N GLU A 94 11.57 -4.87 0.78
CA GLU A 94 12.96 -4.60 1.14
C GLU A 94 13.20 -4.66 2.64
N ARG A 95 12.24 -4.20 3.44
CA ARG A 95 12.34 -4.25 4.90
C ARG A 95 11.84 -5.58 5.45
N VAL A 96 10.69 -6.06 4.99
CA VAL A 96 10.00 -7.25 5.52
C VAL A 96 10.85 -8.50 5.31
N LYS A 97 11.53 -8.65 4.17
CA LYS A 97 12.40 -9.80 3.88
C LYS A 97 13.54 -9.99 4.88
N THR A 98 13.90 -8.96 5.64
CA THR A 98 14.96 -9.06 6.67
C THR A 98 14.51 -9.82 7.92
N PHE A 99 13.22 -10.13 8.05
CA PHE A 99 12.63 -10.83 9.18
C PHE A 99 12.19 -12.28 8.87
N PHE A 100 12.28 -12.70 7.61
CA PHE A 100 12.00 -14.05 7.11
C PHE A 100 13.29 -14.80 6.84
#